data_AF-A0A4Q0LKX2-F1
#
_entry.id   AF-A0A4Q0LKX2-F1
#
_cell.length_a   1.000
_cell.length_b   1.000
_cell.length_c   1.000
_cell.angle_alpha   90.00
_cell.angle_beta   90.00
_cell.angle_gamma   90.00
#
_symmetry.space_group_name_H-M   'P 1'
#
loop_
_entity.id
_entity.type
_entity.pdbx_description
1 polymer ?
#
loop_
_entity_poly.entity_id
_entity_poly.type
_entity_poly.pdbx_seq_one_letter_code
_entity_poly.pdbx_strand_id
1 'polypeptide(L)'
;KIICFFLNLIKEIMALALAKVDDEMITKVKAQGYQIDKKNERSINMAFGEVRYVRRRYVCPGKQARYPLDELMGFDKYKRYSILAVKNILEVSSVATYRNTALAVNCLSGFNISHMQVGNLVKMAGKNIKAG
;
A
#
# COMPACT_ATOMS: atom_id res chain seq x y z
N LYS A 1 -21.11 -14.95 5.58
CA LYS A 1 -21.20 -15.20 4.12
C LYS A 1 -21.28 -13.88 3.33
N ILE A 2 -22.24 -12.99 3.61
CA ILE A 2 -22.39 -11.73 2.85
C ILE A 2 -21.30 -10.68 3.12
N ILE A 3 -20.81 -10.55 4.37
CA ILE A 3 -19.74 -9.59 4.71
C ILE A 3 -18.44 -9.93 3.98
N CYS A 4 -18.06 -11.22 3.95
CA CYS A 4 -16.90 -11.68 3.19
C CYS A 4 -17.03 -11.39 1.69
N PHE A 5 -18.24 -11.51 1.13
CA PHE A 5 -18.51 -11.12 -0.25
C PHE A 5 -18.26 -9.63 -0.46
N PHE A 6 -18.79 -8.76 0.40
CA PHE A 6 -18.56 -7.31 0.27
C PHE A 6 -17.08 -6.93 0.46
N LEU A 7 -16.36 -7.56 1.38
CA LEU A 7 -14.92 -7.34 1.52
C LEU A 7 -14.15 -7.75 0.25
N ASN A 8 -14.54 -8.85 -0.41
CA ASN A 8 -13.96 -9.23 -1.69
C ASN A 8 -14.31 -8.24 -2.81
N LEU A 9 -15.58 -7.83 -2.90
CA LEU A 9 -16.05 -6.85 -3.87
C LEU A 9 -15.32 -5.51 -3.72
N ILE A 10 -15.13 -5.02 -2.49
CA ILE A 10 -14.38 -3.78 -2.22
C ILE A 10 -12.94 -3.90 -2.74
N LYS A 11 -12.28 -5.04 -2.56
CA LYS A 11 -10.92 -5.26 -3.07
C LYS A 11 -10.87 -5.22 -4.60
N GLU A 12 -11.84 -5.85 -5.26
CA GLU A 12 -11.94 -5.86 -6.72
C GLU A 12 -12.22 -4.46 -7.28
N ILE A 13 -13.20 -3.76 -6.71
CA ILE A 13 -13.53 -2.37 -7.08
C ILE A 13 -12.31 -1.46 -6.86
N MET A 14 -11.59 -1.63 -5.74
CA MET A 14 -10.37 -0.87 -5.47
C MET A 14 -9.31 -1.13 -6.54
N ALA A 15 -9.07 -2.39 -6.92
CA ALA A 15 -8.12 -2.73 -7.98
C ALA A 15 -8.49 -2.09 -9.33
N LEU A 16 -9.78 -2.11 -9.69
CA LEU A 16 -10.29 -1.47 -10.91
C LEU A 16 -10.15 0.05 -10.86
N ALA A 17 -10.46 0.67 -9.72
CA ALA A 17 -10.32 2.11 -9.52
C ALA A 17 -8.84 2.53 -9.66
N LEU A 18 -7.91 1.78 -9.05
CA LEU A 18 -6.48 2.04 -9.17
C LEU A 18 -5.97 1.89 -10.61
N ALA A 19 -6.45 0.89 -11.35
CA ALA A 19 -6.11 0.71 -12.76
C ALA A 19 -6.60 1.90 -13.62
N LYS A 20 -7.82 2.37 -13.37
CA LYS A 20 -8.39 3.55 -14.03
C LYS A 20 -7.57 4.81 -13.76
N VAL A 21 -7.18 5.02 -12.49
CA VAL A 21 -6.30 6.15 -12.12
C VAL A 21 -4.93 6.05 -12.80
N ASP A 22 -4.34 4.84 -12.90
CA ASP A 22 -3.08 4.62 -13.65
C ASP A 22 -3.22 4.95 -15.14
N ASP A 23 -4.36 4.62 -15.75
CA ASP A 23 -4.66 4.95 -17.15
C ASP A 23 -4.77 6.47 -17.39
N GLU A 24 -5.47 7.19 -16.51
CA GLU A 24 -5.65 8.65 -16.59
C GLU A 24 -4.32 9.42 -16.45
N MET A 25 -3.31 8.82 -15.80
CA MET A 25 -1.98 9.43 -15.66
C MET A 25 -1.13 9.40 -16.94
N ILE A 26 -1.45 8.54 -17.92
CA ILE A 26 -0.57 8.27 -19.07
C ILE A 26 -0.21 9.57 -19.81
N THR A 27 -1.20 10.37 -20.17
CA THR A 27 -1.01 11.59 -20.96
C THR A 27 -0.14 12.59 -20.21
N LYS A 28 -0.43 12.81 -18.92
CA LYS A 28 0.31 13.75 -18.06
C LYS A 28 1.76 13.33 -17.86
N VAL A 29 2.02 12.03 -17.69
CA VAL A 29 3.38 11.52 -17.46
C VAL A 29 4.19 11.54 -18.77
N LYS A 30 3.58 11.18 -19.90
CA LYS A 30 4.22 11.29 -21.22
C LYS A 30 4.60 12.72 -21.58
N ALA A 31 3.74 13.70 -21.26
CA ALA A 31 4.04 15.12 -21.45
C ALA A 31 5.28 15.60 -20.67
N GLN A 32 5.70 14.89 -19.62
CA GLN A 32 6.92 15.19 -18.85
C GLN A 32 8.20 14.56 -19.45
N GLY A 33 8.09 13.95 -20.63
CA GLY A 33 9.19 13.29 -21.34
C GLY A 33 9.41 11.82 -20.95
N TYR A 34 8.54 11.24 -20.13
CA TYR A 34 8.64 9.83 -19.73
C TYR A 34 7.96 8.91 -20.74
N GLN A 35 8.52 7.70 -20.89
CA GLN A 35 7.94 6.61 -21.67
C GLN A 35 7.52 5.46 -20.76
N ILE A 36 6.51 4.71 -21.19
CA ILE A 36 6.09 3.49 -20.50
C ILE A 36 7.14 2.43 -20.79
N ASP A 37 7.74 1.90 -19.72
CA ASP A 37 8.70 0.80 -19.80
C ASP A 37 7.98 -0.54 -19.76
N LYS A 38 7.16 -0.75 -18.71
CA LYS A 38 6.40 -1.98 -18.52
C LYS A 38 5.24 -1.81 -17.53
N LYS A 39 4.37 -2.81 -17.50
CA LYS A 39 3.35 -2.98 -16.46
C LYS A 39 3.86 -3.96 -15.41
N ASN A 40 3.70 -3.61 -14.13
CA ASN A 40 4.09 -4.47 -13.01
C ASN A 40 2.90 -4.66 -12.07
N GLU A 41 2.69 -5.88 -11.63
CA GLU A 41 1.74 -6.18 -10.56
C GLU A 41 2.27 -5.66 -9.22
N ARG A 42 1.35 -5.27 -8.33
CA ARG A 42 1.60 -5.01 -6.91
C ARG A 42 0.50 -5.65 -6.09
N SER A 43 0.86 -6.03 -4.87
CA SER A 43 -0.08 -6.27 -3.79
C SER A 43 0.18 -5.32 -2.64
N ILE A 44 -0.89 -4.77 -2.05
CA ILE A 44 -0.83 -3.95 -0.85
C ILE A 44 -1.91 -4.40 0.14
N ASN A 45 -1.51 -4.57 1.40
CA ASN A 45 -2.40 -4.80 2.52
C ASN A 45 -3.09 -3.49 2.90
N MET A 46 -4.35 -3.37 2.48
CA MET A 46 -5.27 -2.33 2.92
C MET A 46 -5.89 -2.73 4.25
N ALA A 47 -6.56 -1.80 4.94
CA ALA A 47 -7.23 -2.09 6.20
C ALA A 47 -8.36 -3.15 6.09
N PHE A 48 -8.81 -3.44 4.87
CA PHE A 48 -9.86 -4.41 4.55
C PHE A 48 -9.34 -5.63 3.76
N GLY A 49 -8.02 -5.78 3.63
CA GLY A 49 -7.38 -6.96 3.03
C GLY A 49 -6.35 -6.63 1.95
N GLU A 50 -5.73 -7.67 1.39
CA GLU A 50 -4.77 -7.54 0.30
C GLU A 50 -5.47 -7.16 -1.01
N VAL A 51 -5.10 -6.01 -1.59
CA VAL A 51 -5.53 -5.57 -2.93
C VAL A 51 -4.38 -5.79 -3.90
N ARG A 52 -4.63 -6.55 -4.97
CA ARG A 52 -3.70 -6.76 -6.09
C ARG A 52 -4.11 -5.90 -7.28
N TYR A 53 -3.17 -5.18 -7.85
CA TYR A 53 -3.43 -4.28 -8.97
C TYR A 53 -2.19 -4.17 -9.87
N VAL A 54 -2.40 -3.73 -11.10
CA VAL A 54 -1.32 -3.50 -12.08
C VAL A 54 -1.08 -2.01 -12.23
N ARG A 55 0.19 -1.63 -12.32
CA ARG A 55 0.61 -0.23 -12.50
C ARG A 55 1.73 -0.11 -13.51
N ARG A 56 1.89 1.06 -14.12
CA ARG A 56 2.94 1.31 -15.11
C ARG A 56 4.22 1.84 -14.47
N ARG A 57 5.36 1.28 -14.91
CA ARG A 57 6.69 1.86 -14.68
C ARG A 57 7.03 2.80 -15.83
N TYR A 58 7.55 3.97 -15.48
CA TYR A 58 7.96 4.97 -16.45
C TYR A 58 9.46 5.23 -16.38
N VAL A 59 10.09 5.46 -17.53
CA VAL A 59 11.52 5.78 -17.68
C VAL A 59 11.70 7.01 -18.54
N CYS A 60 12.74 7.79 -18.27
CA CYS A 60 13.14 8.94 -19.07
C CYS A 60 14.68 8.99 -19.05
N PRO A 61 15.36 9.19 -20.19
CA PRO A 61 16.82 9.35 -20.21
C PRO A 61 17.27 10.42 -19.21
N GLY A 62 18.31 10.12 -18.43
CA GLY A 62 18.86 11.03 -17.41
C GLY A 62 17.98 11.22 -16.16
N LYS A 63 16.83 10.55 -16.04
CA LYS A 63 15.96 10.61 -14.84
C LYS A 63 15.76 9.23 -14.23
N GLN A 64 15.50 9.20 -12.92
CA GLN A 64 15.13 7.95 -12.25
C GLN A 64 13.79 7.43 -12.76
N ALA A 65 13.68 6.10 -12.82
CA ALA A 65 12.43 5.43 -13.14
C ALA A 65 11.40 5.63 -12.03
N ARG A 66 10.14 5.78 -12.41
CA ARG A 66 9.05 6.18 -11.51
C ARG A 66 7.84 5.27 -11.61
N TYR A 67 7.06 5.26 -10.54
CA TYR A 67 5.74 4.64 -10.46
C TYR A 67 4.73 5.72 -10.05
N PRO A 68 4.19 6.50 -11.01
CA PRO A 68 3.35 7.65 -10.71
C PRO A 68 2.14 7.32 -9.83
N LEU A 69 1.53 6.15 -10.03
CA LEU A 69 0.43 5.69 -9.18
C LEU A 69 0.87 5.48 -7.71
N ASP A 70 2.06 4.91 -7.48
CA ASP A 70 2.57 4.71 -6.12
C ASP A 70 2.88 6.05 -5.44
N GLU A 71 3.42 7.01 -6.20
CA GLU A 71 3.71 8.36 -5.73
C GLU A 71 2.44 9.12 -5.36
N LEU A 72 1.38 9.00 -6.17
CA LEU A 72 0.07 9.59 -5.86
C LEU A 72 -0.48 9.05 -4.54
N MET A 73 -0.36 7.74 -4.32
CA MET A 73 -0.87 7.09 -3.11
C MET A 73 0.01 7.30 -1.86
N GLY A 74 1.17 7.95 -2.01
CA GLY A 74 2.15 8.09 -0.94
C GLY A 74 2.75 6.75 -0.50
N PHE A 75 2.80 5.75 -1.40
CA PHE A 75 3.40 4.47 -1.10
C PHE A 75 4.89 4.48 -1.40
N ASP A 76 5.68 4.48 -0.32
CA ASP A 76 7.12 4.28 -0.49
C ASP A 76 7.43 2.94 -1.16
N LYS A 77 8.59 2.93 -1.82
CA LYS A 77 9.16 1.75 -2.45
C LYS A 77 9.23 0.61 -1.42
N TYR A 78 8.73 -0.57 -1.78
CA TYR A 78 8.71 -1.78 -0.97
C TYR A 78 7.78 -1.80 0.27
N LYS A 79 7.01 -0.74 0.53
CA LYS A 79 5.96 -0.82 1.56
C LYS A 79 4.84 -1.76 1.11
N ARG A 80 4.48 -2.69 2.00
CA ARG A 80 3.42 -3.69 1.81
C ARG A 80 2.09 -3.31 2.42
N TYR A 81 2.05 -2.24 3.22
CA TYR A 81 0.86 -1.82 3.95
C TYR A 81 0.46 -0.41 3.52
N SER A 82 -0.84 -0.19 3.41
CA SER A 82 -1.39 1.15 3.24
C SER A 82 -1.10 2.05 4.44
N ILE A 83 -1.13 3.36 4.25
CA ILE A 83 -0.92 4.35 5.33
C ILE A 83 -1.93 4.13 6.46
N LEU A 84 -3.20 3.89 6.12
CA LEU A 84 -4.25 3.63 7.10
C LEU A 84 -4.01 2.32 7.86
N ALA A 85 -3.61 1.24 7.19
CA ALA A 85 -3.27 -0.01 7.86
C ALA A 85 -2.10 0.19 8.84
N VAL A 86 -1.05 0.91 8.44
CA VAL A 86 0.07 1.24 9.34
C VAL A 86 -0.41 2.07 10.53
N LYS A 87 -1.23 3.10 10.31
CA LYS A 87 -1.79 3.92 11.39
C LYS A 87 -2.55 3.07 12.41
N ASN A 88 -3.47 2.23 11.95
CA ASN A 88 -4.26 1.36 12.82
C ASN A 88 -3.37 0.39 13.62
N ILE A 89 -2.35 -0.19 12.98
CA ILE A 89 -1.38 -1.07 13.65
C ILE A 89 -0.63 -0.32 14.76
N LEU A 90 -0.14 0.90 14.47
CA LEU A 90 0.59 1.71 15.44
C LEU A 90 -0.29 2.10 16.62
N GLU A 91 -1.53 2.51 16.36
CA GLU A 91 -2.50 2.91 17.38
C GLU A 91 -2.84 1.76 18.32
N VAL A 92 -3.16 0.57 17.79
CA VAL A 92 -3.39 -0.63 18.62
C VAL A 92 -2.13 -1.03 19.39
N SER A 93 -0.94 -0.93 18.77
CA SER A 93 0.33 -1.25 19.44
C SER A 93 0.71 -0.31 20.57
N SER A 94 0.11 0.89 20.63
CA SER A 94 0.34 1.83 21.73
C SER A 94 -0.36 1.41 23.03
N VAL A 95 -1.41 0.59 22.93
CA VAL A 95 -2.23 0.13 24.06
C VAL A 95 -2.18 -1.39 24.28
N ALA A 96 -1.52 -2.14 23.41
CA ALA A 96 -1.43 -3.59 23.47
C ALA A 96 -0.04 -4.12 23.13
N THR A 97 0.28 -5.33 23.60
CA THR A 97 1.54 -6.01 23.23
C THR A 97 1.59 -6.27 21.73
N TYR A 98 2.79 -6.42 21.15
CA TYR A 98 2.93 -6.71 19.72
C TYR A 98 2.27 -8.03 19.30
N ARG A 99 2.16 -9.01 20.20
CA ARG A 99 1.44 -10.26 19.96
C ARG A 99 -0.07 -10.04 19.89
N ASN A 100 -0.62 -9.29 20.85
CA ASN A 100 -2.06 -8.97 20.85
C ASN A 100 -2.44 -8.02 19.69
N THR A 101 -1.54 -7.12 19.32
CA THR A 101 -1.69 -6.28 18.13
C THR A 101 -1.76 -7.14 16.86
N ALA A 102 -0.82 -8.08 16.70
CA ALA A 102 -0.84 -8.99 15.56
C ALA A 102 -2.11 -9.84 15.53
N LEU A 103 -2.56 -10.35 16.69
CA LEU A 103 -3.83 -11.07 16.80
C LEU A 103 -5.01 -10.22 16.32
N ALA A 104 -5.14 -8.99 16.83
CA ALA A 104 -6.21 -8.07 16.44
C ALA A 104 -6.21 -7.77 14.93
N VAL A 105 -5.03 -7.51 14.35
CA VAL A 105 -4.89 -7.24 12.91
C VAL A 105 -5.30 -8.45 12.08
N ASN A 106 -4.86 -9.65 12.47
CA ASN A 106 -5.15 -10.90 11.77
C ASN A 106 -6.65 -11.24 11.82
N CYS A 107 -7.34 -10.87 12.91
CA CYS A 107 -8.78 -11.07 13.05
C CYS A 107 -9.61 -10.06 12.23
N LEU A 108 -9.14 -8.81 12.11
CA LEU A 108 -9.99 -7.69 11.67
C LEU A 108 -9.65 -7.16 10.27
N SER A 109 -8.41 -7.31 9.79
CA SER A 109 -7.94 -6.57 8.61
C SER A 109 -7.94 -7.37 7.31
N GLY A 110 -8.32 -8.65 7.33
CA GLY A 110 -8.33 -9.50 6.15
C GLY A 110 -6.94 -9.81 5.56
N PHE A 111 -5.87 -9.60 6.34
CA PHE A 111 -4.50 -10.02 6.05
C PHE A 111 -3.78 -10.41 7.34
N ASN A 112 -2.66 -11.13 7.21
CA ASN A 112 -1.86 -11.57 8.36
C ASN A 112 -0.58 -10.74 8.54
N ILE A 113 -0.23 -10.49 9.80
CA ILE A 113 1.01 -9.87 10.25
C ILE A 113 1.55 -10.64 11.46
N SER A 114 2.87 -10.73 11.56
CA SER A 114 3.55 -11.27 12.74
C SER A 114 3.86 -10.17 13.77
N HIS A 115 4.01 -10.56 15.03
CA HIS A 115 4.44 -9.64 16.10
C HIS A 115 5.78 -8.95 15.80
N MET A 116 6.70 -9.63 15.09
CA MET A 116 7.96 -9.04 14.65
C MET A 116 7.76 -7.94 13.60
N GLN A 117 6.85 -8.15 12.64
CA GLN A 117 6.49 -7.14 11.65
C GLN A 117 5.82 -5.92 12.30
N VAL A 118 4.97 -6.13 13.32
CA VAL A 118 4.43 -5.03 14.14
C VAL A 118 5.58 -4.24 14.78
N GLY A 119 6.51 -4.92 15.46
CA GLY A 119 7.67 -4.25 16.08
C GLY A 119 8.54 -3.48 15.08
N ASN A 120 8.70 -3.99 13.85
CA ASN A 120 9.42 -3.29 12.78
C ASN A 120 8.69 -2.01 12.34
N LEU A 121 7.36 -2.04 12.21
CA LEU A 121 6.56 -0.86 11.87
C LEU A 121 6.67 0.23 12.96
N VAL A 122 6.61 -0.15 14.23
CA VAL A 122 6.79 0.77 15.37
C VAL A 122 8.19 1.39 15.34
N LYS A 123 9.24 0.59 15.14
CA LYS A 123 10.62 1.08 15.02
C LYS A 123 10.79 2.05 13.85
N MET A 124 10.18 1.76 12.69
CA MET A 124 10.22 2.64 11.53
C MET A 124 9.51 3.98 11.81
N ALA A 125 8.34 3.95 12.45
CA ALA A 125 7.61 5.15 12.84
C ALA A 125 8.45 6.01 13.82
N GLY A 126 9.06 5.39 14.83
CA GLY A 126 9.91 6.09 15.78
C GLY A 126 11.17 6.72 15.16
N LYS A 127 11.74 6.13 14.10
CA LYS A 127 12.86 6.72 13.36
C LYS A 127 12.46 7.96 12.57
N ASN A 128 11.25 7.97 12.00
CA ASN A 128 10.75 9.11 11.24
C ASN A 128 10.46 10.32 12.14
N ILE A 129 10.05 10.10 13.40
CA ILE A 129 9.85 11.18 14.39
C ILE A 129 11.18 11.80 14.84
N LYS A 130 12.25 11.01 14.93
CA LYS A 130 13.59 11.52 15.32
C LYS A 130 14.32 12.27 14.20
N ALA A 131 13.85 12.16 12.96
CA ALA A 131 14.49 12.74 11.78
C ALA A 131 13.81 14.03 11.27
N GLY A 132 12.70 14.43 11.88
CA GLY A 132 12.02 15.70 11.65
C GLY A 132 12.13 16.58 12.88
#